data_AF-X0Y8X8-F1
#
_entry.id   AF-X0Y8X8-F1
#
_cell.length_a   1.000
_cell.length_b   1.000
_cell.length_c   1.000
_cell.angle_alpha   90.00
_cell.angle_beta   90.00
_cell.angle_gamma   90.00
#
_symmetry.space_group_name_H-M   'P 1'
#
loop_
_entity.id
_entity.type
_entity.pdbx_description
1 polymer ?
#
loop_
_entity_poly.entity_id
_entity_poly.type
_entity_poly.pdbx_seq_one_letter_code
_entity_poly.pdbx_strand_id
1 'polypeptide(L)'
;ILEWATIIEFDSDGDPIEGMSRARDINPNVLTVINVPVSKNVEKKILYLAQNGAETVHLSADIHGSGKDGTTLLETLHKSHLLLVDEGLRDRITLVASGGIAAAEHVPKTIIMGADIVKIDVPLLIAMDTVKWNQSKNGDQIPCPNEIEELDPRWGASRVINLMLSWKDQLLEILGAMGLRDVRRLRGETGRAIFADKAYTNFLQRLKILPE
;
A
#
# COMPACT_ATOMS: atom_id res chain seq x y z
N ILE A 1 -7.89 -22.88 10.40
CA ILE A 1 -7.26 -21.91 9.47
C ILE A 1 -5.79 -21.73 9.84
N LEU A 2 -5.46 -21.28 11.05
CA LEU A 2 -4.08 -21.06 11.50
C LEU A 2 -3.14 -22.27 11.35
N GLU A 3 -3.63 -23.48 11.54
CA GLU A 3 -2.84 -24.73 11.42
C GLU A 3 -2.28 -24.98 10.00
N TRP A 4 -2.89 -24.41 8.96
CA TRP A 4 -2.54 -24.68 7.56
C TRP A 4 -2.30 -23.43 6.72
N ALA A 5 -2.61 -22.24 7.23
CA ALA A 5 -2.39 -20.98 6.53
C ALA A 5 -0.88 -20.67 6.40
N THR A 6 -0.45 -20.26 5.21
CA THR A 6 0.94 -19.80 4.97
C THR A 6 1.13 -18.34 5.40
N ILE A 7 0.09 -17.53 5.24
CA ILE A 7 0.08 -16.11 5.60
C ILE A 7 -1.21 -15.84 6.37
N ILE A 8 -1.12 -15.06 7.45
CA ILE A 8 -2.30 -14.50 8.11
C ILE A 8 -2.16 -13.00 8.28
N GLU A 9 -3.22 -12.28 7.93
CA GLU A 9 -3.38 -10.85 8.19
C GLU A 9 -4.39 -10.67 9.32
N PHE A 10 -4.08 -9.80 10.29
CA PHE A 10 -4.99 -9.45 11.38
C PHE A 10 -4.84 -7.98 11.77
N ASP A 11 -5.93 -7.40 12.28
CA ASP A 11 -5.99 -6.00 12.66
C ASP A 11 -5.12 -5.70 13.88
N SER A 12 -4.54 -4.50 13.90
CA SER A 12 -3.68 -4.01 14.98
C SER A 12 -4.44 -3.52 16.22
N ASP A 13 -5.70 -3.94 16.38
CA ASP A 13 -6.53 -3.68 17.54
C ASP A 13 -6.14 -4.60 18.71
N GLY A 14 -6.12 -4.08 19.93
CA GLY A 14 -5.63 -4.83 21.10
C GLY A 14 -4.11 -4.95 21.14
N ASP A 15 -3.59 -6.14 21.46
CA ASP A 15 -2.15 -6.46 21.47
C ASP A 15 -1.77 -7.31 20.23
N PRO A 16 -1.30 -6.68 19.14
CA PRO A 16 -0.93 -7.40 17.94
C PRO A 16 0.35 -8.23 18.08
N ILE A 17 1.20 -7.94 19.07
CA ILE A 17 2.42 -8.73 19.32
C ILE A 17 2.05 -10.05 20.00
N GLU A 18 1.14 -10.02 20.97
CA GLU A 18 0.56 -11.24 21.54
C GLU A 18 -0.16 -12.07 20.47
N GLY A 19 -0.96 -11.43 19.62
CA GLY A 19 -1.64 -12.07 18.49
C GLY A 19 -0.66 -12.77 17.54
N MET A 20 0.45 -12.11 17.21
CA MET A 20 1.53 -12.68 16.42
C MET A 20 2.17 -13.90 17.10
N SER A 21 2.51 -13.79 18.39
CA SER A 21 3.10 -14.90 19.16
C SER A 21 2.18 -16.12 19.14
N ARG A 22 0.90 -15.92 19.43
CA ARG A 22 -0.10 -17.00 19.45
C ARG A 22 -0.26 -17.67 18.08
N ALA A 23 -0.22 -16.91 16.99
CA ALA A 23 -0.27 -17.48 15.65
C ALA A 23 0.94 -18.40 15.38
N ARG A 24 2.13 -17.98 15.83
CA ARG A 24 3.38 -18.75 15.69
C ARG A 24 3.44 -19.97 16.59
N ASP A 25 2.83 -19.91 17.77
CA ASP A 25 2.72 -21.07 18.67
C ASP A 25 1.91 -22.21 18.03
N ILE A 26 0.87 -21.85 17.25
CA ILE A 26 0.03 -22.80 16.52
C ILE A 26 0.74 -23.29 15.24
N ASN A 27 1.35 -22.37 14.49
CA ASN A 27 2.06 -22.66 13.25
C ASN A 27 3.37 -21.86 13.18
N PRO A 28 4.52 -22.46 13.52
CA PRO A 28 5.81 -21.77 13.52
C PRO A 28 6.27 -21.23 12.17
N ASN A 29 5.67 -21.70 11.07
CA ASN A 29 6.02 -21.30 9.70
C ASN A 29 5.05 -20.25 9.13
N VAL A 30 4.05 -19.79 9.90
CA VAL A 30 3.09 -18.80 9.42
C VAL A 30 3.74 -17.43 9.31
N LEU A 31 3.60 -16.78 8.17
CA LEU A 31 3.95 -15.36 8.02
C LEU A 31 2.81 -14.49 8.54
N THR A 32 3.12 -13.59 9.45
CA THR A 32 2.15 -12.71 10.09
C THR A 32 2.22 -11.31 9.51
N VAL A 33 1.07 -10.78 9.10
CA VAL A 33 0.89 -9.40 8.61
C VAL A 33 0.00 -8.65 9.58
N ILE A 34 0.51 -7.57 10.17
CA ILE A 34 -0.25 -6.72 11.08
C ILE A 34 -0.86 -5.56 10.28
N ASN A 35 -2.18 -5.52 10.18
CA ASN A 35 -2.92 -4.45 9.51
C ASN A 35 -3.04 -3.22 10.42
N VAL A 36 -2.49 -2.11 9.97
CA VAL A 36 -2.44 -0.83 10.68
C VAL A 36 -3.11 0.24 9.81
N PRO A 37 -4.29 0.74 10.21
CA PRO A 37 -4.93 1.83 9.50
C PRO A 37 -4.09 3.12 9.52
N VAL A 38 -4.06 3.84 8.40
CA VAL A 38 -3.44 5.16 8.30
C VAL A 38 -4.07 6.11 9.31
N SER A 39 -3.22 6.77 10.08
CA SER A 39 -3.58 7.80 11.05
C SER A 39 -2.38 8.67 11.39
N LYS A 40 -2.61 9.79 12.06
CA LYS A 40 -1.56 10.68 12.56
C LYS A 40 -0.57 9.93 13.44
N ASN A 41 0.72 10.14 13.19
CA ASN A 41 1.84 9.57 13.94
C ASN A 41 1.92 8.02 13.90
N VAL A 42 1.27 7.36 12.95
CA VAL A 42 1.27 5.89 12.86
C VAL A 42 2.67 5.31 12.64
N GLU A 43 3.61 6.10 12.10
CA GLU A 43 5.01 5.70 11.95
C GLU A 43 5.64 5.25 13.29
N LYS A 44 5.21 5.84 14.40
CA LYS A 44 5.65 5.43 15.75
C LYS A 44 5.11 4.06 16.14
N LYS A 45 3.86 3.76 15.79
CA LYS A 45 3.25 2.43 16.00
C LYS A 45 3.98 1.39 15.16
N ILE A 46 4.27 1.71 13.89
CA ILE A 46 5.02 0.82 12.99
C ILE A 46 6.41 0.54 13.54
N LEU A 47 7.12 1.58 14.01
CA LEU A 47 8.42 1.42 14.65
C LEU A 47 8.35 0.52 15.88
N TYR A 48 7.37 0.75 16.77
CA TYR A 48 7.13 -0.09 17.93
C TYR A 48 6.92 -1.57 17.53
N LEU A 49 6.09 -1.82 16.52
CA LEU A 49 5.86 -3.18 16.02
C LEU A 49 7.15 -3.82 15.50
N ALA A 50 7.94 -3.07 14.71
CA ALA A 50 9.22 -3.55 14.19
C ALA A 50 10.21 -3.90 15.30
N GLN A 51 10.31 -3.05 16.33
CA GLN A 51 11.17 -3.29 17.51
C GLN A 51 10.75 -4.52 18.31
N ASN A 52 9.47 -4.90 18.24
CA ASN A 52 8.91 -6.05 18.95
C ASN A 52 8.71 -7.28 18.05
N GLY A 53 9.43 -7.35 16.93
CA GLY A 53 9.54 -8.57 16.11
C GLY A 53 8.48 -8.72 15.02
N ALA A 54 7.69 -7.70 14.73
CA ALA A 54 6.81 -7.72 13.57
C ALA A 54 7.63 -7.72 12.26
N GLU A 55 7.42 -8.74 11.44
CA GLU A 55 8.12 -8.92 10.15
C GLU A 55 7.41 -8.23 8.99
N THR A 56 6.08 -8.10 9.05
CA THR A 56 5.29 -7.47 8.00
C THR A 56 4.20 -6.59 8.60
N VAL A 57 4.15 -5.34 8.15
CA VAL A 57 3.08 -4.40 8.49
C VAL A 57 2.38 -3.98 7.21
N HIS A 58 1.05 -4.03 7.26
CA HIS A 58 0.19 -3.52 6.21
C HIS A 58 -0.41 -2.18 6.62
N LEU A 59 0.05 -1.11 5.98
CA LEU A 59 -0.48 0.25 6.17
C LEU A 59 -1.68 0.45 5.23
N SER A 60 -2.89 0.46 5.78
CA SER A 60 -4.14 0.48 5.01
C SER A 60 -4.84 1.84 5.08
N ALA A 61 -5.24 2.34 3.92
CA ALA A 61 -6.07 3.54 3.77
C ALA A 61 -7.41 3.21 3.11
N ASP A 62 -8.31 4.19 3.07
CA ASP A 62 -9.58 4.09 2.35
C ASP A 62 -9.39 4.13 0.81
N ILE A 63 -10.50 4.12 0.08
CA ILE A 63 -10.52 4.16 -1.39
C ILE A 63 -9.95 5.46 -1.97
N HIS A 64 -9.78 6.50 -1.17
CA HIS A 64 -9.17 7.78 -1.53
C HIS A 64 -7.71 7.87 -1.08
N GLY A 65 -7.15 6.79 -0.52
CA GLY A 65 -5.78 6.78 0.00
C GLY A 65 -5.63 7.62 1.27
N SER A 66 -6.71 7.79 2.03
CA SER A 66 -6.74 8.58 3.26
C SER A 66 -7.08 7.73 4.50
N GLY A 67 -6.54 8.12 5.64
CA GLY A 67 -7.00 7.69 6.96
C GLY A 67 -8.26 8.46 7.38
N LYS A 68 -8.96 7.95 8.39
CA LYS A 68 -10.20 8.59 8.91
C LYS A 68 -9.99 10.02 9.42
N ASP A 69 -8.76 10.38 9.76
CA ASP A 69 -8.38 11.70 10.24
C ASP A 69 -7.83 12.64 9.14
N GLY A 70 -7.98 12.25 7.87
CA GLY A 70 -7.51 12.98 6.69
C GLY A 70 -6.02 12.81 6.39
N THR A 71 -5.31 11.99 7.16
CA THR A 71 -3.90 11.71 6.91
C THR A 71 -3.74 10.91 5.62
N THR A 72 -2.78 11.26 4.77
CA THR A 72 -2.59 10.58 3.48
C THR A 72 -1.69 9.35 3.61
N LEU A 73 -1.99 8.29 2.84
CA LEU A 73 -1.19 7.07 2.77
C LEU A 73 0.27 7.35 2.37
N LEU A 74 0.47 8.07 1.26
CA LEU A 74 1.80 8.27 0.68
C LEU A 74 2.75 9.05 1.60
N GLU A 75 2.26 10.10 2.27
CA GLU A 75 3.05 10.87 3.23
C GLU A 75 3.46 10.00 4.42
N THR A 76 2.50 9.23 4.94
CA THR A 76 2.68 8.41 6.13
C THR A 76 3.58 7.21 5.88
N LEU A 77 3.41 6.57 4.73
CA LEU A 77 4.29 5.52 4.24
C LEU A 77 5.72 6.03 4.13
N HIS A 78 5.92 7.23 3.59
CA HIS A 78 7.25 7.81 3.47
C HIS A 78 7.89 8.13 4.81
N LYS A 79 7.15 8.75 5.73
CA LYS A 79 7.60 9.00 7.10
C LYS A 79 7.98 7.71 7.81
N SER A 80 7.17 6.67 7.65
CA SER A 80 7.43 5.34 8.23
C SER A 80 8.68 4.70 7.64
N HIS A 81 8.85 4.78 6.33
CA HIS A 81 10.05 4.29 5.65
C HIS A 81 11.32 4.98 6.16
N LEU A 82 11.33 6.32 6.20
CA LEU A 82 12.49 7.08 6.68
C LEU A 82 12.80 6.79 8.15
N LEU A 83 11.78 6.78 9.01
CA LEU A 83 11.96 6.46 10.43
C LEU A 83 12.58 5.07 10.63
N LEU A 84 12.12 4.07 9.88
CA LEU A 84 12.69 2.72 9.94
C LEU A 84 14.12 2.64 9.38
N VAL A 85 14.48 3.50 8.41
CA VAL A 85 15.84 3.61 7.89
C VAL A 85 16.75 4.22 8.96
N ASP A 86 16.32 5.32 9.59
CA ASP A 86 17.08 6.01 10.64
C ASP A 86 17.35 5.10 11.84
N GLU A 87 16.39 4.23 12.19
CA GLU A 87 16.49 3.24 13.26
C GLU A 87 17.21 1.94 12.83
N GLY A 88 17.62 1.81 11.56
CA GLY A 88 18.31 0.63 11.05
C GLY A 88 17.45 -0.65 11.00
N LEU A 89 16.12 -0.50 11.00
CA LEU A 89 15.16 -1.61 11.02
C LEU A 89 14.54 -1.88 9.64
N ARG A 90 14.76 -1.02 8.65
CA ARG A 90 14.05 -1.10 7.36
C ARG A 90 14.24 -2.41 6.60
N ASP A 91 15.39 -3.07 6.73
CA ASP A 91 15.65 -4.36 6.07
C ASP A 91 15.09 -5.56 6.83
N ARG A 92 14.55 -5.36 8.04
CA ARG A 92 13.96 -6.41 8.89
C ARG A 92 12.43 -6.46 8.79
N ILE A 93 11.81 -5.44 8.21
CA ILE A 93 10.36 -5.31 8.13
C ILE A 93 9.91 -5.05 6.70
N THR A 94 8.84 -5.74 6.31
CA THR A 94 8.15 -5.55 5.03
C THR A 94 6.99 -4.58 5.21
N LEU A 95 6.97 -3.50 4.43
CA LEU A 95 5.86 -2.55 4.39
C LEU A 95 4.94 -2.87 3.21
N VAL A 96 3.71 -3.28 3.51
CA VAL A 96 2.61 -3.40 2.55
C VAL A 96 1.80 -2.12 2.60
N ALA A 97 1.37 -1.59 1.45
CA ALA A 97 0.49 -0.42 1.38
C ALA A 97 -0.77 -0.71 0.55
N SER A 98 -1.93 -0.22 1.01
CA SER A 98 -3.21 -0.32 0.28
C SER A 98 -4.08 0.92 0.46
N GLY A 99 -5.07 1.04 -0.43
CA GLY A 99 -6.04 2.14 -0.44
C GLY A 99 -5.68 3.20 -1.49
N GLY A 100 -6.66 3.59 -2.31
CA GLY A 100 -6.45 4.59 -3.38
C GLY A 100 -5.59 4.12 -4.57
N ILE A 101 -5.33 2.82 -4.70
CA ILE A 101 -4.58 2.26 -5.84
C ILE A 101 -5.54 1.99 -6.98
N ALA A 102 -5.66 2.94 -7.91
CA ALA A 102 -6.63 2.90 -9.00
C ALA A 102 -6.00 2.65 -10.39
N ALA A 103 -4.70 2.89 -10.55
CA ALA A 103 -4.01 2.82 -11.83
C ALA A 103 -2.61 2.22 -11.70
N ALA A 104 -2.06 1.72 -12.82
CA ALA A 104 -0.78 1.02 -12.84
C ALA A 104 0.37 1.90 -12.32
N GLU A 105 0.37 3.19 -12.66
CA GLU A 105 1.37 4.16 -12.24
C GLU A 105 1.29 4.51 -10.74
N HIS A 106 0.23 4.12 -10.03
CA HIS A 106 0.18 4.26 -8.57
C HIS A 106 1.14 3.27 -7.90
N VAL A 107 1.31 2.07 -8.46
CA VAL A 107 2.18 1.02 -7.90
C VAL A 107 3.64 1.51 -7.75
N PRO A 108 4.33 1.97 -8.81
CA PRO A 108 5.70 2.45 -8.66
C PRO A 108 5.79 3.69 -7.78
N LYS A 109 4.79 4.59 -7.79
CA LYS A 109 4.77 5.77 -6.89
C LYS A 109 4.74 5.34 -5.43
N THR A 110 3.89 4.37 -5.08
CA THR A 110 3.80 3.83 -3.72
C THR A 110 5.09 3.11 -3.31
N ILE A 111 5.73 2.38 -4.22
CA ILE A 111 7.04 1.75 -3.96
C ILE A 111 8.13 2.80 -3.75
N ILE A 112 8.18 3.86 -4.58
CA ILE A 112 9.11 5.00 -4.39
C ILE A 112 8.95 5.59 -2.99
N MET A 113 7.71 5.70 -2.50
CA MET A 113 7.46 6.22 -1.16
C MET A 113 7.92 5.30 -0.04
N GLY A 114 8.29 4.05 -0.33
CA GLY A 114 8.93 3.15 0.62
C GLY A 114 8.15 1.87 0.92
N ALA A 115 7.10 1.55 0.16
CA ALA A 115 6.46 0.23 0.23
C ALA A 115 7.34 -0.86 -0.42
N ASP A 116 7.30 -2.06 0.13
CA ASP A 116 7.84 -3.27 -0.52
C ASP A 116 6.77 -3.97 -1.36
N ILE A 117 5.50 -3.90 -0.91
CA ILE A 117 4.35 -4.53 -1.56
C ILE A 117 3.21 -3.52 -1.67
N VAL A 118 2.53 -3.50 -2.81
CA VAL A 118 1.30 -2.72 -3.02
C VAL A 118 0.14 -3.68 -3.19
N LYS A 119 -0.83 -3.62 -2.26
CA LYS A 119 -2.06 -4.42 -2.32
C LYS A 119 -3.07 -3.73 -3.24
N ILE A 120 -3.59 -4.48 -4.20
CA ILE A 120 -4.56 -4.00 -5.21
C ILE A 120 -5.90 -4.65 -4.90
N ASP A 121 -6.95 -3.86 -4.82
CA ASP A 121 -8.29 -4.28 -4.38
C ASP A 121 -9.37 -3.95 -5.41
N VAL A 122 -9.86 -2.70 -5.43
CA VAL A 122 -10.96 -2.22 -6.26
C VAL A 122 -10.73 -2.44 -7.75
N PRO A 123 -9.52 -2.22 -8.32
CA PRO A 123 -9.27 -2.51 -9.73
C PRO A 123 -9.53 -3.96 -10.12
N LEU A 124 -9.32 -4.91 -9.21
CA LEU A 124 -9.57 -6.34 -9.49
C LEU A 124 -11.07 -6.61 -9.60
N LEU A 125 -11.85 -6.01 -8.70
CA LEU A 125 -13.31 -6.10 -8.75
C LEU A 125 -13.86 -5.46 -10.03
N ILE A 126 -13.31 -4.32 -10.45
CA ILE A 126 -13.68 -3.65 -11.71
C ILE A 126 -13.33 -4.53 -12.91
N ALA A 127 -12.16 -5.19 -12.92
CA ALA A 127 -11.76 -6.06 -14.03
C ALA A 127 -12.74 -7.22 -14.23
N MET A 128 -13.26 -7.78 -13.13
CA MET A 128 -14.23 -8.86 -13.12
C MET A 128 -15.66 -8.42 -13.44
N ASP A 129 -15.92 -7.11 -13.55
CA ASP A 129 -17.25 -6.53 -13.73
C ASP A 129 -18.21 -6.82 -12.56
N THR A 130 -17.67 -6.93 -11.35
CA THR A 130 -18.42 -7.30 -10.14
C THR A 130 -18.60 -6.14 -9.16
N VAL A 131 -18.36 -4.89 -9.57
CA VAL A 131 -18.50 -3.71 -8.69
C VAL A 131 -19.84 -3.03 -8.94
N LYS A 132 -20.65 -2.91 -7.89
CA LYS A 132 -21.71 -1.90 -7.82
C LYS A 132 -21.29 -0.79 -6.87
N TRP A 133 -21.58 0.46 -7.22
CA TRP A 133 -21.28 1.61 -6.37
C TRP A 133 -22.49 1.94 -5.52
N ASN A 134 -22.35 1.77 -4.20
CA ASN A 134 -23.40 2.11 -3.24
C ASN A 134 -23.07 3.42 -2.53
N GLN A 135 -24.09 4.16 -2.13
CA GLN A 135 -23.90 5.34 -1.28
C GLN A 135 -23.72 4.89 0.17
N SER A 136 -22.62 5.31 0.76
CA SER A 136 -22.37 5.27 2.20
C SER A 136 -23.38 6.11 2.96
N LYS A 137 -23.50 5.85 4.27
CA LYS A 137 -24.27 6.72 5.18
C LYS A 137 -23.79 8.18 5.19
N ASN A 138 -22.53 8.40 4.79
CA ASN A 138 -21.91 9.72 4.72
C ASN A 138 -21.98 10.36 3.31
N GLY A 139 -22.61 9.69 2.34
CA GLY A 139 -22.75 10.18 0.95
C GLY A 139 -21.65 9.71 -0.02
N ASP A 140 -20.56 9.13 0.49
CA ASP A 140 -19.46 8.61 -0.35
C ASP A 140 -19.87 7.38 -1.14
N GLN A 141 -19.40 7.23 -2.38
CA GLN A 141 -19.60 5.99 -3.15
C GLN A 141 -18.59 4.93 -2.71
N ILE A 142 -19.08 3.80 -2.21
CA ILE A 142 -18.26 2.66 -1.79
C ILE A 142 -18.41 1.54 -2.82
N PRO A 143 -17.29 0.94 -3.28
CA PRO A 143 -17.36 -0.25 -4.12
C PRO A 143 -17.90 -1.42 -3.31
N CYS A 144 -19.05 -1.94 -3.71
CA CYS A 144 -19.64 -3.14 -3.13
C CYS A 144 -19.47 -4.29 -4.12
N PRO A 145 -18.77 -5.37 -3.71
CA PRO A 145 -18.71 -6.58 -4.52
C PRO A 145 -20.12 -7.14 -4.68
N ASN A 146 -20.49 -7.43 -5.92
CA ASN A 146 -21.81 -7.90 -6.29
C ASN A 146 -21.67 -9.05 -7.29
N GLU A 147 -22.51 -10.08 -7.16
CA GLU A 147 -22.55 -11.23 -8.07
C GLU A 147 -21.20 -11.97 -8.21
N ILE A 148 -20.25 -11.78 -7.29
CA ILE A 148 -18.97 -12.51 -7.29
C ILE A 148 -19.19 -14.03 -7.19
N GLU A 149 -20.17 -14.44 -6.39
CA GLU A 149 -20.49 -15.86 -6.20
C GLU A 149 -21.08 -16.51 -7.46
N GLU A 150 -21.64 -15.71 -8.38
CA GLU A 150 -22.27 -16.17 -9.62
C GLU A 150 -21.31 -16.10 -10.82
N LEU A 151 -20.18 -15.40 -10.68
CA LEU A 151 -19.17 -15.23 -11.73
C LEU A 151 -18.49 -16.57 -12.06
N ASP A 152 -18.37 -16.89 -13.36
CA ASP A 152 -17.51 -18.00 -13.80
C ASP A 152 -16.06 -17.74 -13.35
N PRO A 153 -15.48 -18.58 -12.48
CA PRO A 153 -14.13 -18.38 -11.96
C PRO A 153 -13.07 -18.32 -13.05
N ARG A 154 -13.26 -19.04 -14.17
CA ARG A 154 -12.30 -19.03 -15.28
C ARG A 154 -12.31 -17.70 -16.02
N TRP A 155 -13.51 -17.14 -16.24
CA TRP A 155 -13.67 -15.82 -16.81
C TRP A 155 -13.07 -14.74 -15.90
N GLY A 156 -13.46 -14.72 -14.62
CA GLY A 156 -12.93 -13.77 -13.63
C GLY A 156 -11.41 -13.82 -13.51
N ALA A 157 -10.83 -15.02 -13.42
CA ALA A 157 -9.38 -15.20 -13.38
C ALA A 157 -8.70 -14.64 -14.65
N SER A 158 -9.27 -14.90 -15.83
CA SER A 158 -8.71 -14.39 -17.10
C SER A 158 -8.69 -12.86 -17.13
N ARG A 159 -9.74 -12.20 -16.62
CA ARG A 159 -9.82 -10.73 -16.52
C ARG A 159 -8.78 -10.15 -15.56
N VAL A 160 -8.65 -10.74 -14.38
CA VAL A 160 -7.65 -10.34 -13.38
C VAL A 160 -6.23 -10.52 -13.92
N ILE A 161 -5.93 -11.67 -14.55
CA ILE A 161 -4.64 -11.95 -15.16
C ILE A 161 -4.31 -10.90 -16.23
N ASN A 162 -5.26 -10.58 -17.11
CA ASN A 162 -5.05 -9.59 -18.17
C ASN A 162 -4.76 -8.19 -17.61
N LEU A 163 -5.49 -7.76 -16.56
CA LEU A 163 -5.22 -6.48 -15.88
C LEU A 163 -3.82 -6.47 -15.27
N MET A 164 -3.47 -7.52 -14.52
CA MET A 164 -2.18 -7.60 -13.82
C MET A 164 -0.99 -7.69 -14.79
N LEU A 165 -1.16 -8.38 -15.93
CA LEU A 165 -0.15 -8.41 -16.99
C LEU A 165 0.06 -7.02 -17.61
N SER A 166 -1.02 -6.29 -17.89
CA SER A 166 -0.94 -4.92 -18.41
C SER A 166 -0.22 -3.99 -17.43
N TRP A 167 -0.53 -4.08 -16.12
CA TRP A 167 0.12 -3.27 -15.09
C TRP A 167 1.59 -3.64 -14.92
N LYS A 168 1.94 -4.93 -15.01
CA LYS A 168 3.33 -5.40 -15.02
C LYS A 168 4.10 -4.81 -16.20
N ASP A 169 3.53 -4.79 -17.40
CA ASP A 169 4.20 -4.24 -18.58
C ASP A 169 4.42 -2.73 -18.45
N GLN A 170 3.43 -1.98 -17.97
CA GLN A 170 3.60 -0.54 -17.65
C GLN A 170 4.66 -0.29 -16.58
N LEU A 171 4.72 -1.14 -15.54
CA LEU A 171 5.78 -1.04 -14.53
C LEU A 171 7.16 -1.29 -15.15
N LEU A 172 7.31 -2.25 -16.06
CA LEU A 172 8.56 -2.51 -16.77
C LEU A 172 8.98 -1.33 -17.65
N GLU A 173 8.04 -0.66 -18.31
CA GLU A 173 8.30 0.56 -19.08
C GLU A 173 8.81 1.69 -18.18
N ILE A 174 8.15 1.92 -17.04
CA ILE A 174 8.55 2.92 -16.06
C ILE A 174 9.96 2.62 -15.52
N LEU A 175 10.22 1.36 -15.11
CA LEU A 175 11.54 0.95 -14.62
C LEU A 175 12.62 1.11 -15.71
N GLY A 176 12.30 0.74 -16.95
CA GLY A 176 13.18 0.91 -18.10
C GLY A 176 13.54 2.38 -18.36
N ALA A 177 12.54 3.27 -18.33
CA ALA A 177 12.74 4.71 -18.48
C ALA A 177 13.58 5.31 -17.33
N MET A 178 13.48 4.73 -16.13
CA MET A 178 14.29 5.13 -14.97
C MET A 178 15.71 4.52 -14.96
N GLY A 179 16.01 3.60 -15.88
CA GLY A 179 17.28 2.87 -15.93
C GLY A 179 17.42 1.82 -14.82
N LEU A 180 16.31 1.32 -14.27
CA LEU A 180 16.26 0.34 -13.19
C LEU A 180 15.96 -1.05 -13.74
N ARG A 181 16.73 -2.05 -13.29
CA ARG A 181 16.54 -3.46 -13.65
C ARG A 181 15.83 -4.29 -12.58
N ASP A 182 15.57 -3.68 -11.43
CA ASP A 182 15.02 -4.33 -10.25
C ASP A 182 14.11 -3.33 -9.52
N VAL A 183 12.87 -3.74 -9.27
CA VAL A 183 11.86 -2.92 -8.59
C VAL A 183 12.28 -2.56 -7.16
N ARG A 184 13.10 -3.38 -6.50
CA ARG A 184 13.60 -3.10 -5.14
C ARG A 184 14.48 -1.86 -5.08
N ARG A 185 15.14 -1.48 -6.18
CA ARG A 185 15.93 -0.24 -6.28
C ARG A 185 15.06 1.01 -6.36
N LEU A 186 13.76 0.85 -6.58
CA LEU A 186 12.82 1.95 -6.59
C LEU A 186 12.44 2.39 -5.16
N ARG A 187 12.52 1.47 -4.19
CA ARG A 187 12.15 1.69 -2.79
C ARG A 187 12.95 2.84 -2.18
N GLY A 188 12.26 3.92 -1.82
CA GLY A 188 12.88 5.08 -1.19
C GLY A 188 13.65 5.99 -2.16
N GLU A 189 13.65 5.70 -3.47
CA GLU A 189 14.37 6.46 -4.49
C GLU A 189 13.61 7.75 -4.87
N THR A 190 13.23 8.55 -3.86
CA THR A 190 12.44 9.77 -4.02
C THR A 190 13.17 10.86 -4.80
N GLY A 191 14.51 10.77 -4.93
CA GLY A 191 15.30 11.63 -5.79
C GLY A 191 14.95 11.53 -7.29
N ARG A 192 14.24 10.48 -7.71
CA ARG A 192 13.71 10.31 -9.07
C ARG A 192 12.23 10.64 -9.20
N ALA A 193 11.58 11.10 -8.13
CA ALA A 193 10.19 11.51 -8.14
C ALA A 193 10.05 13.02 -8.12
N ILE A 194 9.00 13.51 -8.77
CA ILE A 194 8.57 14.90 -8.69
C ILE A 194 7.27 14.94 -7.90
N PHE A 195 7.30 15.65 -6.77
CA PHE A 195 6.13 15.90 -5.94
C PHE A 195 5.42 17.13 -6.48
N ALA A 196 4.19 16.95 -7.00
CA ALA A 196 3.47 17.99 -7.72
C ALA A 196 3.22 19.25 -6.87
N ASP A 197 2.85 19.05 -5.60
CA ASP A 197 2.70 20.10 -4.59
C ASP A 197 3.99 20.90 -4.41
N LYS A 198 5.13 20.22 -4.18
CA LYS A 198 6.43 20.88 -3.99
C LYS A 198 6.88 21.58 -5.26
N ALA A 199 6.69 20.96 -6.42
CA ALA A 199 7.04 21.55 -7.71
C ALA A 199 6.23 22.83 -7.98
N TYR A 200 4.93 22.78 -7.69
CA TYR A 200 4.04 23.93 -7.84
C TYR A 200 4.40 25.08 -6.88
N THR A 201 4.64 24.79 -5.59
CA THR A 201 5.08 25.81 -4.63
C THR A 201 6.41 26.44 -5.05
N ASN A 202 7.39 25.64 -5.47
CA ASN A 202 8.67 26.14 -5.97
C ASN A 202 8.50 27.03 -7.20
N PHE A 203 7.62 26.65 -8.12
CA PHE A 203 7.31 27.46 -9.31
C PHE A 203 6.73 28.82 -8.93
N LEU A 204 5.72 28.85 -8.05
CA LEU A 204 5.11 30.10 -7.58
C LEU A 204 6.09 31.01 -6.85
N GLN A 205 7.00 30.44 -6.07
CA GLN A 205 8.05 31.22 -5.39
C GLN A 205 9.00 31.88 -6.39
N ARG A 206 9.38 31.19 -7.46
CA ARG A 206 10.26 31.74 -8.50
C ARG A 206 9.61 32.88 -9.28
N LEU A 207 8.31 32.78 -9.57
CA LEU A 207 7.57 33.86 -10.23
C LEU A 207 7.58 35.17 -9.43
N LYS A 208 7.57 35.09 -8.09
CA LYS A 208 7.63 36.28 -7.22
C LYS A 208 9.00 36.97 -7.19
N ILE A 209 10.05 36.32 -7.70
CA ILE A 209 11.44 36.81 -7.67
C ILE A 209 11.86 37.37 -9.04
N LEU A 210 11.03 37.20 -10.08
CA LEU A 210 11.31 37.79 -11.39
C LEU A 210 11.14 39.31 -11.32
N PRO A 211 12.13 40.11 -11.74
CA PRO A 211 11.94 41.55 -11.93
C PRO A 211 10.91 41.79 -13.04
N GLU A 212 10.13 42.87 -12.90
CA GLU A 212 9.17 43.34 -13.92
C GLU A 212 9.82 43.57 -15.29
#